data_AF-F9S7R5-F1
#
_entry.id   AF-F9S7R5-F1
#
_cell.length_a   1.000
_cell.length_b   1.000
_cell.length_c   1.000
_cell.angle_alpha   90.00
_cell.angle_beta   90.00
_cell.angle_gamma   90.00
#
_symmetry.space_group_name_H-M   'P 1'
#
loop_
_entity.id
_entity.type
_entity.pdbx_description
1 polymer ?
#
loop_
_entity_poly.entity_id
_entity_poly.type
_entity_poly.pdbx_seq_one_letter_code
_entity_poly.pdbx_strand_id
1 'polypeptide(L)'
;MKKFLLIPLVMLAFNASAKDIQDMSKGEVKAYHAELYEKAMNNTTLENCQKINRFYSAALKQKKLVLMDIKEGSDWAKARQLCSHEVEYDFFADKSLDYK
;
A
#
# COMPACT_ATOMS: atom_id res chain seq x y z
N MET A 1 7.84 -26.62 27.15
CA MET A 1 6.95 -25.49 26.81
C MET A 1 7.17 -25.14 25.34
N LYS A 2 6.14 -25.26 24.50
CA LYS A 2 6.23 -25.10 23.04
C LYS A 2 6.18 -23.62 22.65
N LYS A 3 7.26 -23.17 22.02
CA LYS A 3 7.40 -22.21 20.91
C LYS A 3 6.39 -21.05 20.83
N PHE A 4 6.87 -19.85 21.16
CA PHE A 4 6.57 -18.66 20.36
C PHE A 4 7.90 -18.11 19.86
N LEU A 5 8.32 -18.58 18.69
CA LEU A 5 9.28 -17.81 17.88
C LEU A 5 8.50 -16.56 17.47
N LEU A 6 8.69 -15.50 18.24
CA LEU A 6 8.46 -14.12 17.81
C LEU A 6 9.24 -13.97 16.52
N ILE A 7 8.57 -14.19 15.39
CA ILE A 7 9.10 -13.83 14.09
C ILE A 7 9.37 -12.34 14.21
N PRO A 8 10.63 -11.88 14.09
CA PRO A 8 10.90 -10.47 13.98
C PRO A 8 10.39 -10.06 12.59
N LEU A 9 9.10 -9.76 12.52
CA LEU A 9 8.47 -9.02 11.41
C LEU A 9 8.96 -7.56 11.38
N VAL A 10 9.82 -7.19 12.33
CA VAL A 10 10.48 -5.89 12.42
C VAL A 10 11.80 -5.99 11.68
N MET A 11 11.99 -5.11 10.68
CA MET A 11 13.19 -4.90 9.86
C MET A 11 13.25 -5.60 8.50
N LEU A 12 12.12 -5.83 7.85
CA LEU A 12 12.08 -5.68 6.39
C LEU A 12 11.61 -4.26 6.09
N ALA A 13 12.46 -3.28 6.42
CA ALA A 13 12.41 -1.98 5.76
C ALA A 13 12.80 -2.23 4.30
N PHE A 14 11.85 -2.76 3.52
CA PHE A 14 12.03 -2.93 2.10
C PHE A 14 12.26 -1.51 1.56
N ASN A 15 13.44 -1.28 1.00
CA ASN A 15 13.69 -0.17 0.08
C ASN A 15 12.89 -0.38 -1.23
N ALA A 16 11.64 -0.85 -1.13
CA ALA A 16 10.70 -0.95 -2.24
C ALA A 16 10.35 0.45 -2.78
N SER A 17 10.63 1.52 -2.03
CA SER A 17 10.49 2.89 -2.53
C SER A 17 11.44 3.24 -3.68
N ALA A 18 12.50 2.46 -3.94
CA ALA A 18 13.49 2.73 -4.98
C ALA A 18 13.38 1.83 -6.23
N LYS A 19 12.53 0.79 -6.19
CA LYS A 19 12.39 -0.18 -7.27
C LYS A 19 11.12 0.15 -8.05
N ASP A 20 11.22 0.20 -9.39
CA ASP A 20 10.04 0.42 -10.23
C ASP A 20 9.01 -0.68 -9.99
N ILE A 21 7.73 -0.34 -9.91
CA ILE A 21 6.65 -1.29 -9.62
C ILE A 21 6.59 -2.41 -10.67
N GLN A 22 7.00 -2.11 -11.90
CA GLN A 22 7.11 -3.12 -12.96
C GLN A 22 8.04 -4.29 -12.58
N ASP A 23 9.08 -4.03 -11.78
CA ASP A 23 10.11 -4.99 -11.42
C ASP A 23 9.82 -5.69 -10.09
N MET A 24 8.78 -5.27 -9.36
CA MET A 24 8.38 -5.92 -8.12
C MET A 24 7.70 -7.28 -8.40
N SER A 25 8.07 -8.27 -7.59
CA SER A 25 7.41 -9.57 -7.48
C SER A 25 6.05 -9.44 -6.77
N LYS A 26 5.21 -10.48 -6.86
CA LYS A 26 3.92 -10.55 -6.12
C LYS A 26 4.12 -10.31 -4.61
N GLY A 27 5.17 -10.89 -4.02
CA GLY A 27 5.47 -10.75 -2.60
C GLY A 27 5.87 -9.33 -2.22
N GLU A 28 6.72 -8.69 -3.02
CA GLU A 28 7.13 -7.29 -2.81
C GLU A 28 5.93 -6.33 -2.92
N VAL A 29 5.08 -6.51 -3.93
CA VAL A 29 3.86 -5.69 -4.11
C VAL A 29 2.93 -5.80 -2.90
N LYS A 30 2.72 -7.01 -2.38
CA LYS A 30 1.86 -7.25 -1.21
C LYS A 30 2.44 -6.68 0.07
N ALA A 31 3.73 -6.90 0.32
CA ALA A 31 4.40 -6.38 1.50
C ALA A 31 4.34 -4.85 1.53
N TYR A 32 4.62 -4.20 0.39
CA TYR A 32 4.59 -2.75 0.32
C TYR A 32 3.18 -2.18 0.39
N HIS A 33 2.18 -2.85 -0.21
CA HIS A 33 0.77 -2.52 0.00
C HIS A 33 0.39 -2.52 1.49
N ALA A 34 0.75 -3.58 2.21
CA ALA A 34 0.44 -3.72 3.62
C ALA A 34 1.10 -2.62 4.47
N GLU A 35 2.36 -2.28 4.17
CA GLU A 35 3.07 -1.19 4.85
C GLU A 35 2.38 0.17 4.63
N LEU A 36 2.00 0.48 3.39
CA LEU A 36 1.30 1.73 3.06
C LEU A 36 -0.10 1.79 3.67
N TYR A 37 -0.80 0.65 3.70
CA TYR A 37 -2.09 0.51 4.38
C TYR A 37 -1.95 0.80 5.88
N GLU A 38 -1.02 0.12 6.58
CA GLU A 38 -0.80 0.35 8.02
C GLU A 38 -0.46 1.81 8.32
N LYS A 39 0.35 2.46 7.48
CA LYS A 39 0.66 3.88 7.62
C LYS A 39 -0.56 4.78 7.45
N ALA A 40 -1.38 4.54 6.42
CA ALA A 40 -2.60 5.31 6.17
C ALA A 40 -3.64 5.13 7.28
N MET A 41 -3.71 3.95 7.91
CA MET A 41 -4.65 3.67 9.00
C MET A 41 -4.18 4.21 10.35
N ASN A 42 -2.88 4.21 10.63
CA ASN A 42 -2.32 4.67 11.91
C ASN A 42 -2.07 6.19 11.95
N ASN A 43 -1.81 6.81 10.79
CA ASN A 43 -1.56 8.24 10.67
C ASN A 43 -2.15 8.77 9.37
N THR A 44 -3.45 9.06 9.40
CA THR A 44 -4.23 9.51 8.23
C THR A 44 -3.86 10.94 7.83
N THR A 45 -2.74 11.10 7.14
CA THR A 45 -2.33 12.36 6.53
C THR A 45 -2.58 12.34 5.02
N LEU A 46 -2.71 13.52 4.40
CA LEU A 46 -2.81 13.63 2.95
C LEU A 46 -1.66 12.88 2.24
N GLU A 47 -0.44 12.99 2.76
CA GLU A 47 0.74 12.31 2.20
C GLU A 47 0.59 10.78 2.23
N ASN A 48 0.15 10.20 3.35
CA ASN A 48 -0.02 8.75 3.46
C ASN A 48 -1.18 8.24 2.60
N CYS A 49 -2.28 9.00 2.52
CA CYS A 49 -3.41 8.71 1.65
C CYS A 49 -3.03 8.77 0.15
N GLN A 50 -2.20 9.74 -0.24
CA GLN A 50 -1.65 9.81 -1.60
C GLN A 50 -0.72 8.63 -1.89
N LYS A 51 0.19 8.27 -0.97
CA LYS A 51 1.11 7.14 -1.16
C LYS A 51 0.37 5.83 -1.42
N ILE A 52 -0.64 5.49 -0.60
CA ILE A 52 -1.40 4.25 -0.83
C ILE A 52 -2.21 4.31 -2.13
N ASN A 53 -2.80 5.46 -2.48
CA ASN A 53 -3.55 5.60 -3.74
C ASN A 53 -2.66 5.43 -4.97
N ARG A 54 -1.52 6.14 -5.01
CA ARG A 54 -0.56 6.07 -6.10
C ARG A 54 0.01 4.68 -6.26
N PHE A 55 0.33 4.02 -5.14
CA PHE A 55 0.86 2.66 -5.19
C PHE A 55 -0.17 1.69 -5.77
N TYR A 56 -1.42 1.76 -5.31
CA TYR A 56 -2.50 0.94 -5.84
C TYR A 56 -2.74 1.22 -7.34
N SER A 57 -2.81 2.50 -7.74
CA SER A 57 -3.01 2.92 -9.14
C SER A 57 -1.88 2.44 -10.05
N ALA A 58 -0.63 2.58 -9.61
CA ALA A 58 0.53 2.11 -10.36
C ALA A 58 0.56 0.57 -10.47
N ALA A 59 0.25 -0.15 -9.39
CA ALA A 59 0.11 -1.61 -9.42
C ALA A 59 -0.99 -2.05 -10.41
N LEU A 60 -2.07 -1.27 -10.57
CA LEU A 60 -3.14 -1.52 -11.53
C LEU A 60 -2.65 -1.38 -12.95
N LYS A 61 -1.99 -0.25 -13.24
CA LYS A 61 -1.44 0.06 -14.57
C LYS A 61 -0.42 -0.98 -15.02
N GLN A 62 0.43 -1.44 -14.10
CA GLN A 62 1.44 -2.47 -14.37
C GLN A 62 0.89 -3.90 -14.36
N LYS A 63 -0.45 -4.08 -14.28
CA LYS A 63 -1.12 -5.39 -14.16
C LYS A 63 -0.62 -6.24 -12.98
N LYS A 64 0.07 -5.63 -12.02
CA LYS A 64 0.49 -6.26 -10.76
C LYS A 64 -0.66 -6.39 -9.78
N LEU A 65 -1.75 -5.68 -9.99
CA LEU A 65 -2.99 -5.81 -9.22
C LEU A 65 -3.75 -7.10 -9.51
N VAL A 66 -3.51 -7.75 -10.66
CA VAL A 66 -3.90 -9.17 -10.88
C VAL A 66 -3.21 -10.11 -9.87
N LEU A 67 -2.19 -9.62 -9.16
CA LEU A 67 -1.48 -10.31 -8.09
C LEU A 67 -1.89 -9.83 -6.67
N MET A 68 -2.85 -8.91 -6.54
CA MET A 68 -3.43 -8.56 -5.25
C MET A 68 -4.65 -9.44 -5.01
N ASP A 69 -4.72 -10.09 -3.85
CA ASP A 69 -5.86 -10.95 -3.51
C ASP A 69 -7.02 -10.06 -3.01
N ILE A 70 -8.17 -10.68 -2.71
CA ILE A 70 -9.37 -9.97 -2.22
C ILE A 70 -9.06 -9.09 -0.99
N LYS A 71 -8.11 -9.52 -0.15
CA LYS A 71 -7.70 -8.80 1.05
C LYS A 71 -7.10 -7.43 0.71
N GLU A 72 -6.14 -7.35 -0.21
CA GLU A 72 -5.49 -6.08 -0.55
C GLU A 72 -6.48 -5.09 -1.18
N GLY A 73 -7.41 -5.58 -2.01
CA GLY A 73 -8.51 -4.74 -2.51
C GLY A 73 -9.43 -4.22 -1.40
N SER A 74 -9.74 -5.05 -0.41
CA SER A 74 -10.52 -4.65 0.77
C SER A 74 -9.78 -3.61 1.63
N ASP A 75 -8.48 -3.79 1.82
CA ASP A 75 -7.64 -2.89 2.60
C ASP A 75 -7.51 -1.52 1.90
N TRP A 76 -7.34 -1.48 0.58
CA TRP A 76 -7.38 -0.22 -0.18
C TRP A 76 -8.73 0.49 -0.04
N ALA A 77 -9.84 -0.25 -0.16
CA ALA A 77 -11.18 0.34 -0.01
C ALA A 77 -11.41 0.95 1.38
N LYS A 78 -10.91 0.29 2.44
CA LYS A 78 -10.97 0.81 3.82
C LYS A 78 -10.12 2.07 3.99
N ALA A 79 -8.87 2.03 3.53
CA ALA A 79 -8.00 3.20 3.60
C ALA A 79 -8.59 4.37 2.81
N ARG A 80 -9.18 4.09 1.65
CA ARG A 80 -9.90 5.09 0.88
C ARG A 80 -11.04 5.71 1.65
N GLN A 81 -11.89 4.89 2.26
CA GLN A 81 -12.98 5.40 3.08
C GLN A 81 -12.44 6.32 4.17
N LEU A 82 -11.46 5.87 4.96
CA LEU A 82 -10.90 6.68 6.05
C LEU A 82 -10.30 7.99 5.54
N CYS A 83 -9.45 7.94 4.52
CA CYS A 83 -8.80 9.11 3.93
C CYS A 83 -9.79 10.12 3.34
N SER A 84 -10.88 9.67 2.72
CA SER A 84 -11.92 10.57 2.21
C SER A 84 -12.71 11.26 3.33
N HIS A 85 -12.81 10.65 4.52
CA HIS A 85 -13.52 11.24 5.66
C HIS A 85 -12.62 12.15 6.50
N GLU A 86 -11.39 11.71 6.81
CA GLU A 86 -10.52 12.40 7.78
C GLU A 86 -9.73 13.56 7.15
N VAL A 87 -9.38 13.46 5.87
CA VAL A 87 -8.54 14.47 5.18
C VAL A 87 -9.13 14.94 3.85
N GLU A 88 -10.44 14.71 3.64
CA GLU A 88 -11.19 15.14 2.45
C GLU A 88 -10.52 14.79 1.12
N TYR A 89 -9.81 13.65 1.09
CA TYR A 89 -9.01 13.28 -0.06
C TYR A 89 -9.83 12.51 -1.10
N ASP A 90 -9.85 13.02 -2.33
CA ASP A 90 -10.47 12.39 -3.49
C ASP A 90 -9.44 11.56 -4.28
N PHE A 91 -9.54 10.24 -4.12
CA PHE A 91 -8.67 9.26 -4.77
C PHE A 91 -8.78 9.28 -6.30
N PHE A 92 -9.93 9.67 -6.85
CA PHE A 92 -10.16 9.66 -8.29
C PHE A 92 -9.75 10.98 -8.96
N ALA A 93 -9.73 12.08 -8.20
CA ALA A 93 -9.24 13.37 -8.67
C ALA A 93 -7.71 13.52 -8.50
N ASP A 94 -7.03 12.57 -7.84
CA ASP A 94 -5.59 12.62 -7.68
C ASP A 94 -4.85 12.48 -9.01
N LYS A 95 -4.22 13.58 -9.45
CA LYS A 95 -3.42 13.67 -10.68
C LYS A 95 -1.91 13.57 -10.43
N SER A 96 -1.52 13.30 -9.20
CA SER A 96 -0.11 13.23 -8.87
C SER A 96 0.57 12.06 -9.58
N LEU A 97 1.88 12.21 -9.81
CA LEU A 97 2.64 11.20 -10.53
C LEU A 97 2.64 9.89 -9.73
N ASP A 98 2.26 8.83 -10.44
CA ASP A 98 2.36 7.47 -9.94
C ASP A 98 3.81 7.10 -9.60
N TYR A 99 3.94 6.05 -8.79
CA TYR A 99 5.20 5.34 -8.67
C TYR A 99 5.65 4.85 -10.06
N LYS A 100 6.95 5.01 -10.33
CA LYS A 100 7.57 4.54 -11.57
C LYS A 100 7.62 3.01 -11.59
#